data_AF-A0A944H9Z4-F1
#
_entry.id   AF-A0A944H9Z4-F1
#
_cell.length_a   1.000
_cell.length_b   1.000
_cell.length_c   1.000
_cell.angle_alpha   90.00
_cell.angle_beta   90.00
_cell.angle_gamma   90.00
#
_symmetry.space_group_name_H-M   'P 1'
#
loop_
_entity.id
_entity.type
_entity.pdbx_description
1 polymer ?
#
loop_
_entity_poly.entity_id
_entity_poly.type
_entity_poly.pdbx_seq_one_letter_code
_entity_poly.pdbx_strand_id
1 'polypeptide(L)'
;MPWNEVKPMDQRVLFIADHLRDRYSFGELCSRYGISRKTGYKWLGRYRRDGVEGLEERSRRPHHCATAYPFAVRQAVIELRTDGGDVLGPKKIQALLARRYP
;
A
#
# COMPACT_ATOMS: atom_id res chain seq x y z
N MET A 1 22.95 -0.65 -22.47
CA MET A 1 21.56 -1.15 -22.54
C MET A 1 20.65 -0.05 -22.01
N PRO A 2 19.67 0.46 -22.75
CA PRO A 2 18.88 1.58 -22.27
C PRO A 2 17.87 1.07 -21.25
N TRP A 3 18.23 1.20 -19.97
CA TRP A 3 17.39 0.82 -18.84
C TRP A 3 16.21 1.78 -18.76
N ASN A 4 15.05 1.35 -19.22
CA ASN A 4 13.80 2.08 -19.03
C ASN A 4 13.20 1.63 -17.69
N GLU A 5 13.71 2.17 -16.58
CA GLU A 5 13.11 2.00 -15.26
C GLU A 5 11.82 2.83 -15.16
N VAL A 6 10.77 2.35 -15.83
CA VAL A 6 9.44 2.94 -15.66
C VAL A 6 8.96 2.56 -14.27
N LYS A 7 8.83 3.55 -13.37
CA LYS A 7 8.28 3.28 -12.05
C LYS A 7 6.82 2.87 -12.19
N PRO A 8 6.26 2.06 -11.26
CA PRO A 8 4.86 1.66 -11.32
C PRO A 8 3.88 2.85 -11.40
N MET A 9 4.25 4.01 -10.86
CA MET A 9 3.48 5.25 -10.99
C MET A 9 3.49 5.76 -12.44
N ASP A 10 4.68 5.85 -13.05
CA ASP A 10 4.84 6.35 -14.42
C ASP A 10 4.03 5.50 -15.41
N GLN A 11 4.01 4.17 -15.22
CA GLN A 11 3.21 3.26 -16.04
C GLN A 11 1.69 3.53 -15.90
N ARG A 12 1.21 3.86 -14.70
CA ARG A 12 -0.21 4.21 -14.47
C ARG A 12 -0.56 5.53 -15.13
N VAL A 13 0.31 6.53 -15.03
CA VAL A 13 0.13 7.85 -15.65
C VAL A 13 0.09 7.71 -17.16
N LEU A 14 1.03 6.96 -17.75
CA LEU A 14 1.07 6.67 -19.18
C LEU A 14 -0.21 5.96 -19.66
N PHE A 15 -0.69 4.96 -18.91
CA PHE A 15 -1.94 4.26 -19.21
C PHE A 15 -3.13 5.24 -19.30
N ILE A 16 -3.26 6.15 -18.34
CA ILE A 16 -4.34 7.16 -18.36
C ILE A 16 -4.15 8.15 -19.50
N ALA A 17 -2.93 8.63 -19.74
CA ALA A 17 -2.65 9.55 -20.82
C ALA A 17 -3.00 8.96 -22.19
N ASP A 18 -2.70 7.68 -22.42
CA ASP A 18 -3.05 6.99 -23.66
C ASP A 18 -4.55 6.72 -23.78
N HIS A 19 -5.24 6.45 -22.67
CA HIS A 19 -6.69 6.36 -22.65
C HIS A 19 -7.35 7.69 -23.06
N LEU A 20 -6.87 8.81 -22.51
CA LEU A 20 -7.42 10.15 -22.79
C LEU A 20 -7.17 10.62 -24.23
N ARG A 21 -6.14 10.08 -24.89
CA ARG A 21 -5.85 10.32 -26.31
C ARG A 21 -6.73 9.50 -27.25
N ASP A 22 -7.56 8.60 -26.71
CA ASP A 22 -8.55 7.79 -27.44
C ASP A 22 -7.98 7.03 -28.66
N ARG A 23 -6.73 6.59 -28.58
CA ARG A 23 -6.04 5.94 -29.71
C ARG A 23 -6.32 4.44 -29.83
N TYR A 24 -6.83 3.83 -28.77
CA TYR A 24 -7.00 2.39 -28.64
C TYR A 24 -8.32 2.09 -27.94
N SER A 25 -8.95 0.97 -28.31
CA SER A 25 -10.03 0.45 -27.49
C SER A 25 -9.51 0.12 -26.08
N PHE A 26 -10.39 0.17 -25.08
CA PHE A 26 -9.99 -0.09 -23.70
C PHE A 26 -9.35 -1.48 -23.51
N GLY A 27 -9.81 -2.47 -24.27
CA GLY A 27 -9.25 -3.82 -24.27
C GLY A 27 -7.83 -3.86 -24.80
N GLU A 28 -7.56 -3.22 -25.95
CA GLU A 28 -6.23 -3.15 -26.54
C GLU A 28 -5.25 -2.39 -25.64
N LEU A 29 -5.71 -1.29 -25.04
CA LEU A 29 -4.91 -0.52 -24.10
C LEU A 29 -4.50 -1.36 -22.88
N CYS A 30 -5.45 -2.10 -22.29
CA CYS A 30 -5.14 -3.00 -21.17
C CYS A 30 -4.12 -4.07 -21.56
N SER A 31 -4.26 -4.67 -22.75
CA SER A 31 -3.30 -5.66 -23.27
C SER A 31 -1.92 -5.07 -23.49
N ARG A 32 -1.81 -3.86 -24.05
CA ARG A 32 -0.53 -3.14 -24.27
C ARG A 32 0.23 -2.88 -22.96
N TYR A 33 -0.50 -2.58 -21.90
CA TYR A 33 0.07 -2.31 -20.58
C TYR A 33 0.20 -3.56 -19.69
N GLY A 34 -0.20 -4.74 -20.18
CA GLY A 34 -0.11 -6.00 -19.44
C GLY A 34 -1.03 -6.08 -18.22
N ILE A 35 -2.16 -5.37 -18.22
CA ILE A 35 -3.10 -5.33 -17.10
C ILE A 35 -4.46 -5.93 -17.47
N SER A 36 -5.17 -6.44 -16.46
CA SER A 36 -6.58 -6.84 -16.65
C SER A 36 -7.47 -5.62 -16.89
N ARG A 37 -8.57 -5.79 -17.63
CA ARG A 37 -9.61 -4.75 -17.78
C ARG A 37 -10.15 -4.25 -16.44
N LYS A 38 -10.27 -5.15 -15.45
CA LYS A 38 -10.69 -4.80 -14.07
C LYS A 38 -9.72 -3.80 -13.43
N THR A 39 -8.42 -4.02 -13.58
CA THR A 39 -7.38 -3.11 -13.10
C THR A 39 -7.45 -1.77 -13.83
N GLY A 40 -7.58 -1.80 -15.16
CA GLY A 40 -7.72 -0.59 -15.97
C GLY A 40 -8.91 0.25 -15.51
N TYR A 41 -10.11 -0.34 -15.38
CA TYR A 41 -11.30 0.40 -14.96
C TYR A 41 -11.15 0.98 -13.56
N LYS A 42 -10.48 0.26 -12.66
CA LYS A 42 -10.16 0.75 -11.31
C LYS A 42 -9.27 1.98 -11.36
N TRP A 43 -8.22 1.98 -12.19
CA TRP A 43 -7.33 3.14 -12.34
C TRP A 43 -8.06 4.32 -12.96
N LEU A 44 -8.83 4.10 -14.03
CA LEU A 44 -9.64 5.13 -14.67
C LEU A 44 -10.65 5.75 -13.70
N GLY A 45 -11.35 4.93 -12.93
CA GLY A 45 -12.31 5.39 -11.92
C GLY A 45 -11.67 6.13 -10.74
N ARG A 46 -10.40 5.85 -10.42
CA ARG A 46 -9.64 6.63 -9.44
C ARG A 46 -9.20 7.96 -10.04
N TYR A 47 -8.65 7.95 -11.25
CA TYR A 47 -8.24 9.16 -11.96
C TYR A 47 -9.40 10.15 -12.13
N ARG A 48 -10.57 9.67 -12.54
CA ARG A 48 -11.77 10.52 -12.69
C ARG A 48 -12.25 11.17 -11.39
N ARG A 49 -11.93 10.59 -10.23
CA ARG A 49 -12.37 11.08 -8.92
C ARG A 49 -11.34 11.99 -8.28
N ASP A 50 -10.08 11.57 -8.32
CA ASP A 50 -9.00 12.07 -7.48
C ASP A 50 -7.82 12.58 -8.31
N GLY A 51 -7.94 12.69 -9.64
CA GLY A 51 -6.84 13.13 -10.51
C GLY A 51 -5.65 12.17 -10.54
N VAL A 52 -4.45 12.71 -10.72
CA VAL A 52 -3.21 11.92 -10.80
C VAL A 52 -2.91 11.26 -9.45
N GLU A 53 -3.25 11.94 -8.35
CA GLU A 53 -3.14 11.48 -6.97
C GLU A 53 -3.94 10.20 -6.75
N GLY A 54 -5.05 10.02 -7.48
CA GLY A 54 -5.82 8.78 -7.49
C GLY A 54 -5.03 7.53 -7.90
N LEU A 55 -3.93 7.69 -8.64
CA LEU A 55 -3.10 6.59 -9.14
C LEU A 55 -2.04 6.12 -8.13
N GLU A 56 -1.88 6.84 -7.01
CA GLU A 56 -0.96 6.44 -5.94
C GLU A 56 -1.28 5.05 -5.38
N GLU A 57 -0.23 4.39 -4.87
CA GLU A 57 -0.40 3.12 -4.18
C GLU A 57 -1.19 3.37 -2.90
N ARG A 58 -2.35 2.72 -2.80
CA ARG A 58 -3.15 2.74 -1.58
C ARG A 58 -2.76 1.56 -0.72
N SER A 59 -2.82 1.76 0.60
CA SER A 59 -2.60 0.68 1.56
C SER A 59 -3.46 -0.54 1.23
N ARG A 60 -2.83 -1.72 1.29
CA ARG A 60 -3.49 -3.03 1.17
C ARG A 60 -3.97 -3.55 2.52
N ARG A 61 -3.74 -2.79 3.60
CA ARG A 61 -4.14 -3.18 4.95
C ARG A 61 -5.67 -3.20 5.04
N PRO A 62 -6.27 -4.22 5.66
CA PRO A 62 -7.70 -4.20 5.98
C PRO A 62 -8.08 -2.96 6.78
N HIS A 63 -9.24 -2.38 6.49
CA HIS A 63 -9.78 -1.24 7.25
C HIS A 63 -10.05 -1.60 8.72
N HIS A 64 -10.44 -2.85 8.97
CA HIS A 64 -10.70 -3.36 10.31
C HIS A 64 -10.02 -4.73 10.47
N CYS A 65 -9.42 -4.96 11.64
CA CYS A 65 -8.82 -6.22 12.02
C CYS A 65 -9.26 -6.51 13.46
N ALA A 66 -10.17 -7.48 13.63
CA ALA A 66 -10.76 -7.79 14.94
C ALA A 66 -9.73 -8.31 15.96
N THR A 67 -8.65 -8.92 15.47
CA THR A 67 -7.53 -9.42 16.29
C THR A 67 -6.41 -8.39 16.47
N ALA A 68 -6.64 -7.12 16.09
CA ALA A 68 -5.64 -6.08 16.30
C ALA A 68 -5.51 -5.77 17.79
N TYR A 69 -4.30 -5.91 18.32
CA TYR A 69 -3.98 -5.48 19.68
C TYR A 69 -4.31 -4.00 19.90
N PRO A 70 -4.85 -3.59 21.08
CA PRO A 70 -5.10 -2.19 21.39
C PRO A 70 -3.86 -1.30 21.20
N PHE A 71 -4.08 -0.03 20.88
CA PHE A 71 -2.99 0.93 20.65
C PHE A 71 -2.00 0.97 21.82
N ALA A 72 -2.50 1.01 23.06
CA ALA A 72 -1.68 1.05 24.27
C ALA A 72 -0.72 -0.15 24.39
N VAL A 73 -1.18 -1.35 24.04
CA VAL A 73 -0.34 -2.57 24.06
C VAL A 73 0.73 -2.50 22.98
N ARG A 74 0.36 -2.09 21.76
CA ARG A 74 1.32 -1.94 20.66
C ARG A 74 2.37 -0.88 20.97
N GLN A 75 1.96 0.24 21.55
CA GLN A 75 2.85 1.34 21.92
C GLN A 75 3.82 0.90 23.02
N ALA A 76 3.35 0.18 24.04
CA ALA A 76 4.22 -0.39 25.07
C ALA A 76 5.23 -1.39 24.50
N VAL A 77 4.87 -2.19 23.49
CA VAL A 77 5.84 -3.07 22.79
C VAL A 77 6.92 -2.26 22.08
N ILE A 78 6.55 -1.16 21.42
CA ILE A 78 7.50 -0.28 20.71
C ILE A 78 8.45 0.34 21.73
N GLU A 79 7.91 0.97 22.78
CA GLU A 79 8.68 1.58 23.87
C GLU A 79 9.72 0.59 24.43
N LEU A 80 9.26 -0.61 24.82
CA LEU A 80 10.13 -1.66 25.38
C LEU A 80 11.22 -2.14 24.42
N ARG A 81 11.03 -1.99 23.10
CA ARG A 81 12.04 -2.31 22.09
C ARG A 81 12.97 -1.15 21.75
N THR A 82 12.54 0.08 21.95
CA THR A 82 13.27 1.30 21.56
C THR A 82 14.01 1.98 22.69
N ASP A 83 13.76 1.61 23.97
CA ASP A 83 14.29 2.27 25.17
C ASP A 83 15.82 2.16 25.39
N GLY A 84 16.60 1.76 24.38
CA GLY A 84 18.06 1.87 24.35
C GLY A 84 18.83 0.93 25.29
N GLY A 85 18.15 0.10 26.08
CA GLY A 85 18.76 -0.96 26.89
C GLY A 85 19.03 -2.26 26.11
N ASP A 86 19.24 -3.35 26.85
CA ASP A 86 19.36 -4.69 26.27
C ASP A 86 18.19 -5.03 25.35
N VAL A 87 18.49 -5.70 24.22
CA VAL A 87 17.45 -6.22 23.31
C VAL A 87 16.55 -7.20 24.07
N LEU A 88 15.35 -6.74 24.45
CA LEU A 88 14.41 -7.57 25.17
C LEU A 88 13.86 -8.67 24.26
N GLY A 89 14.14 -9.92 24.62
CA GLY A 89 13.54 -11.08 23.97
C GLY A 89 12.02 -11.10 24.12
N PRO A 90 11.28 -11.76 23.20
CA PRO A 90 9.81 -11.75 23.18
C PRO A 90 9.16 -12.17 24.51
N LYS A 91 9.70 -13.18 25.20
CA LYS A 91 9.18 -13.64 26.50
C LYS A 91 9.30 -12.59 27.60
N LYS A 92 10.38 -11.80 27.58
CA LYS A 92 10.61 -10.73 28.57
C LYS A 92 9.65 -9.56 28.33
N ILE A 93 9.44 -9.20 27.06
CA ILE A 93 8.41 -8.22 26.68
C ILE A 93 7.02 -8.69 27.13
N GLN A 94 6.67 -9.96 26.89
CA GLN A 94 5.38 -10.51 27.32
C GLN A 94 5.19 -10.44 28.84
N ALA A 95 6.21 -10.80 29.63
CA ALA A 95 6.14 -10.71 31.08
C ALA A 95 5.99 -9.26 31.59
N LEU A 96 6.66 -8.31 30.95
CA LEU A 96 6.53 -6.88 31.28
C LEU A 96 5.16 -6.32 30.89
N LEU A 97 4.62 -6.72 29.74
CA LEU A 97 3.27 -6.34 29.33
C LEU A 97 2.21 -6.89 30.28
N ALA A 98 2.31 -8.17 30.68
CA ALA A 98 1.39 -8.78 31.63
C ALA A 98 1.41 -8.09 33.01
N ARG A 99 2.56 -7.52 33.41
CA ARG A 99 2.66 -6.69 34.62
C ARG A 99 2.05 -5.30 34.45
N ARG A 100 2.17 -4.70 33.26
CA ARG A 100 1.67 -3.35 32.94
C ARG A 100 0.17 -3.32 32.66
N TYR A 101 -0.37 -4.42 32.14
CA TYR A 101 -1.77 -4.62 31.78
C TYR A 101 -2.24 -6.00 32.28
N PRO A 102 -2.69 -6.10 33.55
CA PRO A 102 -3.17 -7.36 34.13
C PRO A 102 -4.49 -7.83 33.53
#